data_AF-A0A967SD92-F1
#
_entry.id   AF-A0A967SD92-F1
#
_cell.length_a   1.000
_cell.length_b   1.000
_cell.length_c   1.000
_cell.angle_alpha   90.00
_cell.angle_beta   90.00
_cell.angle_gamma   90.00
#
_symmetry.space_group_name_H-M   'P 1'
#
loop_
_entity.id
_entity.type
_entity.pdbx_description
1 polymer ?
#
loop_
_entity_poly.entity_id
_entity_poly.type
_entity_poly.pdbx_seq_one_letter_code
_entity_poly.pdbx_strand_id
1 'polypeptide(L)'
;MPARIRLAALAVLVATAPACAQQEPRWEVRAVPTDAEIRGLSATAGGVAWATGRGGVWATTADGGETWEVGVIPGADSLFLVDVHALDADRAIVLATHFEGGLARIYRTDDRGATWGLLYEDDRAGAFYDGLAFWDDERGVAFGDAVDGVLTIVRTEDGRRWQPAARVPPALDG
;
A
#
# COMPACT_ATOMS: atom_id res chain seq x y z
N MET A 1 17.85 33.91 80.75
CA MET A 1 17.85 34.17 79.29
C MET A 1 16.82 33.22 78.66
N PRO A 2 15.74 33.69 78.00
CA PRO A 2 14.74 32.79 77.43
C PRO A 2 15.13 32.36 76.01
N ALA A 3 14.99 31.07 75.72
CA ALA A 3 15.19 30.50 74.39
C ALA A 3 13.95 30.73 73.52
N ARG A 4 14.11 31.37 72.36
CA ARG A 4 13.07 31.52 71.33
C ARG A 4 13.19 30.38 70.33
N ILE A 5 12.22 29.49 70.29
CA ILE A 5 12.09 28.45 69.25
C ILE A 5 11.54 29.12 67.99
N ARG A 6 12.26 29.03 66.87
CA ARG A 6 11.78 29.46 65.55
C ARG A 6 11.30 28.22 64.81
N LEU A 7 10.00 28.12 64.52
CA LEU A 7 9.47 27.15 63.56
C LEU A 7 9.91 27.59 62.15
N ALA A 8 10.63 26.73 61.45
CA ALA A 8 10.85 26.86 60.02
C ALA A 8 9.67 26.19 59.29
N ALA A 9 8.86 26.98 58.58
CA ALA A 9 7.84 26.45 57.69
C ALA A 9 8.53 25.92 56.42
N LEU A 10 8.44 24.61 56.18
CA LEU A 10 8.95 23.98 54.98
C LEU A 10 7.92 24.18 53.85
N ALA A 11 8.20 25.08 52.91
CA ALA A 11 7.41 25.22 51.70
C ALA A 11 7.79 24.09 50.72
N VAL A 12 6.90 23.11 50.55
CA VAL A 12 7.05 22.08 49.51
C VAL A 12 6.66 22.70 48.17
N LEU A 13 7.66 22.92 47.31
CA LEU A 13 7.44 23.35 45.93
C LEU A 13 7.02 22.11 45.11
N VAL A 14 5.73 21.97 44.81
CA VAL A 14 5.25 20.94 43.89
C VAL A 14 5.58 21.41 42.48
N ALA A 15 6.65 20.85 41.89
CA ALA A 15 6.96 21.07 40.48
C ALA A 15 5.91 20.33 39.63
N THR A 16 4.98 21.08 39.05
CA THR A 16 4.07 20.53 38.04
C THR A 16 4.88 20.24 36.78
N ALA A 17 5.12 18.96 36.49
CA ALA A 17 5.65 18.56 35.19
C ALA A 17 4.70 19.11 34.11
N PRO A 18 5.20 19.78 33.05
CA PRO A 18 4.34 20.21 31.97
C PRO A 18 3.68 18.97 31.39
N ALA A 19 2.34 18.92 31.48
CA ALA A 19 1.56 17.92 30.80
C ALA A 19 1.94 18.01 29.32
N CYS A 20 2.43 16.91 28.76
CA CYS A 20 2.71 16.82 27.33
C CYS A 20 1.35 17.03 26.63
N ALA A 21 1.10 18.24 26.15
CA ALA A 21 -0.11 18.53 25.40
C ALA A 21 -0.03 17.67 24.14
N GLN A 22 -0.88 16.65 24.04
CA GLN A 22 -1.04 15.90 22.81
C GLN A 22 -1.57 16.88 21.76
N GLN A 23 -0.75 17.20 20.76
CA GLN A 23 -1.26 17.88 19.57
C GLN A 23 -2.31 16.99 18.93
N GLU A 24 -3.49 17.55 18.70
CA GLU A 24 -4.54 16.86 17.95
C GLU A 24 -4.04 16.53 16.55
N PRO A 25 -4.33 15.33 16.02
CA PRO A 25 -3.97 14.99 14.66
C PRO A 25 -4.62 15.99 13.70
N ARG A 26 -3.83 16.55 12.79
CA ARG A 26 -4.29 17.48 11.75
C ARG A 26 -4.19 16.79 10.39
N TRP A 27 -5.27 16.90 9.62
CA TRP A 27 -5.26 16.49 8.23
C TRP A 27 -4.77 17.64 7.36
N GLU A 28 -3.85 17.33 6.47
CA GLU A 28 -3.40 18.23 5.43
C GLU A 28 -3.61 17.54 4.08
N VAL A 29 -4.27 18.25 3.15
CA VAL A 29 -4.50 17.72 1.81
C VAL A 29 -3.25 17.96 0.97
N ARG A 30 -2.63 16.87 0.53
CA ARG A 30 -1.53 16.87 -0.44
C ARG A 30 -2.05 16.32 -1.77
N ALA A 31 -1.86 17.08 -2.84
CA ALA A 31 -2.30 16.68 -4.16
C ALA A 31 -1.24 15.77 -4.82
N VAL A 32 -1.69 14.67 -5.41
CA VAL A 32 -0.91 13.89 -6.38
C VAL A 32 -1.16 14.51 -7.76
N PRO A 33 -0.13 14.74 -8.61
CA PRO A 33 -0.31 15.45 -9.89
C PRO A 33 -0.94 14.56 -10.98
N THR A 34 -2.16 14.09 -10.74
CA THR A 34 -2.97 13.27 -11.65
C THR A 34 -4.46 13.44 -11.36
N ASP A 35 -5.29 13.35 -12.39
CA ASP A 35 -6.76 13.28 -12.26
C ASP A 35 -7.28 11.83 -12.20
N ALA A 36 -6.37 10.85 -12.19
CA ALA A 36 -6.73 9.45 -12.14
C ALA A 36 -7.40 9.09 -10.81
N GLU A 37 -8.40 8.22 -10.90
CA GLU A 37 -8.98 7.57 -9.72
C GLU A 37 -7.94 6.63 -9.10
N ILE A 38 -7.38 7.02 -7.95
CA ILE A 38 -6.45 6.22 -7.17
C ILE A 38 -7.22 5.14 -6.38
N ARG A 39 -6.71 3.90 -6.42
CA ARG A 39 -7.30 2.72 -5.78
C ARG A 39 -6.33 1.98 -4.88
N GLY A 40 -5.07 1.84 -5.28
CA GLY A 40 -4.01 1.22 -4.48
C GLY A 40 -3.17 2.25 -3.75
N LEU A 41 -2.74 1.92 -2.52
CA LEU A 41 -1.78 2.69 -1.74
C LEU A 41 -0.98 1.77 -0.81
N SER A 42 0.35 1.86 -0.86
CA SER A 42 1.25 1.19 0.08
C SER A 42 2.36 2.13 0.51
N ALA A 43 2.60 2.22 1.82
CA ALA A 43 3.64 3.05 2.41
C ALA A 43 4.63 2.20 3.21
N THR A 44 5.91 2.56 3.16
CA THR A 44 6.97 1.95 3.98
C THR A 44 7.47 2.94 5.03
N ALA A 45 8.31 2.46 5.94
CA ALA A 45 9.06 3.36 6.81
C ALA A 45 9.94 4.31 5.97
N GLY A 46 10.19 5.52 6.49
CA GLY A 46 11.08 6.51 5.85
C GLY A 46 10.40 7.45 4.85
N GLY A 47 9.06 7.49 4.80
CA GLY A 47 8.33 8.45 3.96
C GLY A 47 8.15 8.02 2.50
N VAL A 48 8.46 6.77 2.18
CA VAL A 48 8.16 6.20 0.86
C VAL A 48 6.71 5.75 0.81
N ALA A 49 6.02 6.08 -0.27
CA ALA A 49 4.73 5.50 -0.59
C ALA A 49 4.55 5.36 -2.10
N TRP A 50 3.78 4.36 -2.51
CA TRP A 50 3.33 4.14 -3.87
C TRP A 50 1.82 4.16 -3.90
N ALA A 51 1.24 4.84 -4.88
CA ALA A 51 -0.19 4.88 -5.15
C ALA A 51 -0.45 4.47 -6.59
N THR A 52 -1.57 3.80 -6.85
CA THR A 52 -1.90 3.29 -8.18
C THR A 52 -3.38 3.45 -8.49
N GLY A 53 -3.73 3.58 -9.76
CA GLY A 53 -5.10 3.91 -10.14
C GLY A 53 -5.48 3.58 -11.57
N ARG A 54 -6.62 4.13 -11.98
CA ARG A 54 -7.22 3.96 -13.31
C ARG A 54 -6.29 4.43 -14.42
N GLY A 55 -6.29 3.71 -15.54
CA GLY A 55 -5.55 4.08 -16.74
C GLY A 55 -4.07 3.72 -16.67
N GLY A 56 -3.73 2.67 -15.90
CA GLY A 56 -2.33 2.27 -15.70
C GLY A 56 -1.50 3.26 -14.89
N VAL A 57 -2.12 4.20 -14.18
CA VAL A 57 -1.42 5.30 -13.48
C VAL A 57 -0.79 4.80 -12.19
N TRP A 58 0.49 5.11 -12.00
CA TRP A 58 1.22 4.95 -10.76
C TRP A 58 1.77 6.29 -10.29
N ALA A 59 1.95 6.43 -8.98
CA ALA A 59 2.60 7.56 -8.35
C ALA A 59 3.50 7.06 -7.20
N THR A 60 4.63 7.72 -6.96
CA THR A 60 5.51 7.41 -5.84
C THR A 60 6.08 8.67 -5.19
N THR A 61 6.36 8.57 -3.89
CA THR A 61 7.00 9.60 -3.08
C THR A 61 8.11 8.95 -2.24
N ALA A 62 9.09 9.75 -1.83
CA ALA A 62 10.14 9.35 -0.89
C ALA A 62 10.33 10.37 0.25
N ASP A 63 9.47 11.38 0.34
CA ASP A 63 9.56 12.50 1.29
C ASP A 63 8.30 12.66 2.16
N GLY A 64 7.54 11.57 2.32
CA GLY A 64 6.33 11.56 3.13
C GLY A 64 5.10 12.09 2.40
N GLY A 65 5.14 12.16 1.07
CA GLY A 65 4.05 12.67 0.25
C GLY A 65 4.06 14.19 0.05
N GLU A 66 5.18 14.85 0.33
CA GLU A 66 5.38 16.27 0.03
C GLU A 66 5.54 16.46 -1.49
N THR A 67 6.26 15.56 -2.16
CA THR A 67 6.37 15.51 -3.62
C THR A 67 6.05 14.11 -4.15
N TRP A 68 5.48 14.08 -5.35
CA TRP A 68 5.07 12.84 -6.04
C TRP A 68 5.57 12.84 -7.47
N GLU A 69 6.17 11.72 -7.86
CA GLU A 69 6.43 11.36 -9.26
C GLU A 69 5.26 10.52 -9.76
N VAL A 70 4.85 10.72 -11.01
CA VAL A 70 3.69 10.05 -11.61
C VAL A 70 4.06 9.53 -13.00
N GLY A 71 3.55 8.36 -13.34
CA GLY A 71 3.67 7.79 -14.68
C GLY A 71 2.53 6.84 -15.01
N VAL A 72 2.64 6.22 -16.18
CA VAL A 72 1.72 5.18 -16.66
C VAL A 72 2.53 3.93 -17.00
N ILE A 73 2.06 2.75 -16.58
CA ILE A 73 2.66 1.48 -17.01
C ILE A 73 2.36 1.29 -18.50
N PRO A 74 3.37 1.16 -19.39
CA PRO A 74 3.13 1.00 -20.81
C PRO A 74 2.23 -0.20 -21.13
N GLY A 75 1.15 0.02 -21.90
CA GLY A 75 0.21 -1.03 -22.29
C GLY A 75 -0.80 -1.44 -21.20
N ALA A 76 -0.89 -0.66 -20.12
CA ALA A 76 -1.89 -0.82 -19.05
C ALA A 76 -2.98 0.28 -19.10
N ASP A 77 -3.09 1.03 -20.20
CA ASP A 77 -3.96 2.20 -20.34
C ASP A 77 -5.47 1.88 -20.16
N SER A 78 -5.87 0.63 -20.41
CA SER A 78 -7.24 0.15 -20.17
C SER A 78 -7.46 -0.45 -18.78
N LEU A 79 -6.40 -0.61 -17.99
CA LEU A 79 -6.43 -1.31 -16.72
C LEU A 79 -6.59 -0.36 -15.54
N PHE A 80 -7.17 -0.89 -14.48
CA PHE A 80 -7.18 -0.30 -13.16
C PHE A 80 -6.08 -0.97 -12.35
N LEU A 81 -5.11 -0.19 -11.88
CA LEU A 81 -4.09 -0.68 -10.97
C LEU A 81 -4.66 -0.66 -9.55
N VAL A 82 -5.33 -1.75 -9.18
CA VAL A 82 -6.21 -1.84 -8.00
C VAL A 82 -5.45 -1.92 -6.69
N ASP A 83 -4.24 -2.45 -6.70
CA ASP A 83 -3.44 -2.59 -5.49
C ASP A 83 -1.93 -2.56 -5.79
N VAL A 84 -1.13 -2.19 -4.80
CA VAL A 84 0.32 -2.07 -4.89
C VAL A 84 0.97 -2.50 -3.60
N HIS A 85 2.07 -3.26 -3.70
CA HIS A 85 2.97 -3.53 -2.62
C HIS A 85 4.28 -2.76 -2.84
N ALA A 86 4.56 -1.79 -1.98
CA ALA A 86 5.81 -1.05 -1.98
C ALA A 86 6.88 -1.87 -1.25
N LEU A 87 7.97 -2.22 -1.94
CA LEU A 87 9.13 -2.84 -1.30
C LEU A 87 10.06 -1.75 -0.75
N ASP A 88 10.33 -0.73 -1.57
CA ASP A 88 11.08 0.47 -1.18
C ASP A 88 10.84 1.63 -2.18
N ALA A 89 11.74 2.62 -2.17
CA ALA A 89 11.67 3.79 -3.02
C ALA A 89 11.79 3.47 -4.53
N ASP A 90 12.43 2.36 -4.89
CA ASP A 90 12.73 2.00 -6.28
C ASP A 90 11.91 0.78 -6.75
N ARG A 91 11.41 -0.03 -5.82
CA ARG A 91 10.81 -1.33 -6.13
C ARG A 91 9.36 -1.41 -5.66
N ALA A 92 8.48 -1.82 -6.57
CA ALA A 92 7.06 -2.04 -6.27
C ALA A 92 6.48 -3.17 -7.12
N ILE A 93 5.48 -3.87 -6.57
CA ILE A 93 4.66 -4.86 -7.29
C ILE A 93 3.24 -4.34 -7.36
N VAL A 94 2.62 -4.36 -8.54
CA VAL A 94 1.30 -3.79 -8.78
C VAL A 94 0.37 -4.84 -9.37
N LEU A 95 -0.85 -4.92 -8.84
CA LEU A 95 -1.95 -5.69 -9.40
C LEU A 95 -2.84 -4.81 -10.25
N ALA A 96 -3.14 -5.31 -11.44
CA ALA A 96 -3.97 -4.65 -12.41
C ALA A 96 -5.13 -5.56 -12.82
N THR A 97 -6.32 -4.97 -13.00
CA THR A 97 -7.50 -5.65 -13.55
C THR A 97 -8.18 -4.77 -14.57
N HIS A 98 -8.82 -5.37 -15.57
CA HIS A 98 -9.75 -4.66 -16.43
C HIS A 98 -11.11 -4.54 -15.72
N PHE A 99 -11.76 -3.38 -15.80
CA PHE A 99 -12.99 -3.12 -15.02
C PHE A 99 -14.15 -4.04 -15.40
N GLU A 100 -14.21 -4.47 -16.66
CA GLU A 100 -15.23 -5.41 -17.16
C GLU A 100 -14.83 -6.88 -16.95
N GLY A 101 -13.70 -7.14 -16.27
CA GLY A 101 -13.06 -8.44 -16.20
C GLY A 101 -12.35 -8.82 -17.51
N GLY A 102 -11.91 -10.08 -17.59
CA GLY A 102 -11.31 -10.65 -18.80
C GLY A 102 -9.80 -10.44 -18.94
N LEU A 103 -9.19 -9.65 -18.05
CA LEU A 103 -7.75 -9.45 -18.03
C LEU A 103 -7.30 -8.97 -16.65
N ALA A 104 -6.41 -9.72 -16.03
CA ALA A 104 -5.67 -9.31 -14.85
C ALA A 104 -4.17 -9.52 -15.04
N ARG A 105 -3.35 -8.65 -14.45
CA ARG A 105 -1.90 -8.66 -14.59
C ARG A 105 -1.22 -8.29 -13.30
N ILE A 106 -0.03 -8.83 -13.09
CA ILE A 106 0.88 -8.40 -12.02
C ILE A 106 2.14 -7.83 -12.66
N TYR A 107 2.48 -6.61 -12.30
CA TYR A 107 3.66 -5.90 -12.79
C TYR A 107 4.66 -5.68 -11.66
N ARG A 108 5.94 -5.50 -12.02
CA ARG A 108 6.98 -5.09 -11.10
C ARG A 108 7.89 -4.05 -11.73
N THR A 109 8.25 -3.04 -10.96
CA THR A 109 9.39 -2.16 -11.27
C THR A 109 10.52 -2.46 -10.29
N ASP A 110 11.75 -2.34 -10.77
CA ASP A 110 12.96 -2.40 -9.95
C ASP A 110 13.79 -1.09 -10.05
N ASP A 111 13.23 -0.04 -10.68
CA ASP A 111 13.90 1.20 -11.06
C ASP A 111 12.99 2.44 -10.96
N ARG A 112 12.17 2.48 -9.90
CA ARG A 112 11.32 3.62 -9.54
C ARG A 112 10.30 3.97 -10.64
N GLY A 113 9.80 2.95 -11.31
CA GLY A 113 8.76 3.06 -12.33
C GLY A 113 9.27 3.49 -13.70
N ALA A 114 10.59 3.62 -13.90
CA ALA A 114 11.18 3.89 -15.20
C ALA A 114 10.93 2.74 -16.19
N THR A 115 10.96 1.50 -15.70
CA THR A 115 10.56 0.31 -16.43
C THR A 115 9.66 -0.61 -15.60
N TRP A 116 8.83 -1.38 -16.29
CA TRP A 116 7.88 -2.31 -15.69
C TRP A 116 7.94 -3.66 -16.41
N GLY A 117 8.15 -4.73 -15.64
CA GLY A 117 8.10 -6.11 -16.10
C GLY A 117 6.75 -6.75 -15.79
N LEU A 118 6.18 -7.46 -16.77
CA LEU A 118 4.99 -8.30 -16.58
C LEU A 118 5.41 -9.63 -15.91
N LEU A 119 4.90 -9.89 -14.71
CA LEU A 119 5.20 -11.10 -13.95
C LEU A 119 4.12 -12.19 -14.09
N TYR A 120 2.89 -11.78 -14.34
CA TYR A 120 1.73 -12.67 -14.44
C TYR A 120 0.64 -12.04 -15.31
N GLU A 121 -0.08 -12.89 -16.04
CA GLU A 121 -1.26 -12.51 -16.81
C GLU A 121 -2.31 -13.62 -16.71
N ASP A 122 -3.56 -13.20 -16.61
CA ASP A 122 -4.74 -14.04 -16.63
C ASP A 122 -5.79 -13.40 -17.54
N ASP A 123 -6.06 -14.02 -18.68
CA ASP A 123 -6.92 -13.54 -19.75
C ASP A 123 -8.25 -14.31 -19.83
N ARG A 124 -8.57 -15.10 -18.79
CA ARG A 124 -9.85 -15.80 -18.70
C ARG A 124 -10.98 -14.78 -18.65
N ALA A 125 -12.09 -15.02 -19.34
CA ALA A 125 -13.17 -14.05 -19.51
C ALA A 125 -13.74 -13.47 -18.19
N GLY A 126 -13.72 -14.23 -17.09
CA GLY A 126 -14.15 -13.78 -15.76
C GLY A 126 -13.04 -13.28 -14.84
N ALA A 127 -11.80 -13.18 -15.33
CA ALA A 127 -10.66 -12.78 -14.50
C ALA A 127 -10.85 -11.34 -14.02
N PHE A 128 -11.03 -11.19 -12.71
CA PHE A 128 -11.08 -9.91 -12.01
C PHE A 128 -10.39 -10.09 -10.67
N TYR A 129 -9.32 -9.34 -10.43
CA TYR A 129 -8.54 -9.45 -9.20
C TYR A 129 -8.75 -8.21 -8.32
N ASP A 130 -8.85 -8.43 -7.02
CA ASP A 130 -9.27 -7.43 -6.04
C ASP A 130 -8.10 -6.85 -5.25
N GLY A 131 -7.09 -7.66 -4.93
CA GLY A 131 -6.01 -7.21 -4.06
C GLY A 131 -4.80 -8.14 -3.97
N LEU A 132 -3.73 -7.59 -3.40
CA LEU A 132 -2.47 -8.23 -3.07
C LEU A 132 -2.28 -8.25 -1.55
N ALA A 133 -1.57 -9.27 -1.07
CA ALA A 133 -1.02 -9.26 0.28
C ALA A 133 0.33 -9.95 0.28
N PHE A 134 1.28 -9.39 1.03
CA PHE A 134 2.63 -9.93 1.15
C PHE A 134 2.95 -10.24 2.61
N TRP A 135 3.59 -11.38 2.83
CA TRP A 135 4.16 -11.75 4.13
C TRP A 135 5.53 -11.11 4.33
N ASP A 136 6.28 -10.95 3.24
CA ASP A 136 7.56 -10.28 3.13
C ASP A 136 7.82 -9.88 1.66
N ASP A 137 8.99 -9.33 1.36
CA ASP A 137 9.40 -8.86 0.02
C ASP A 137 9.36 -9.94 -1.09
N GLU A 138 9.30 -11.23 -0.73
CA GLU A 138 9.37 -12.35 -1.67
C GLU A 138 8.08 -13.18 -1.72
N ARG A 139 7.36 -13.27 -0.60
CA ARG A 139 6.20 -14.16 -0.47
C ARG A 139 4.92 -13.36 -0.42
N GLY A 140 4.01 -13.65 -1.36
CA GLY A 140 2.75 -12.95 -1.47
C GLY A 140 1.66 -13.73 -2.17
N VAL A 141 0.46 -13.17 -2.12
CA VAL A 141 -0.76 -13.70 -2.71
C VAL A 141 -1.51 -12.57 -3.42
N ALA A 142 -2.13 -12.89 -4.55
CA ALA A 142 -3.13 -12.05 -5.18
C ALA A 142 -4.42 -12.86 -5.27
N PHE A 143 -5.55 -12.21 -5.06
CA PHE A 143 -6.85 -12.86 -5.09
C PHE A 143 -7.87 -12.04 -5.88
N GLY A 144 -8.95 -12.71 -6.27
CA GLY A 144 -10.00 -12.13 -7.08
C GLY A 144 -11.26 -12.99 -7.12
N ASP A 145 -12.17 -12.56 -7.98
CA ASP A 145 -13.44 -13.22 -8.22
C ASP A 145 -13.27 -14.66 -8.68
N ALA A 146 -14.33 -15.44 -8.44
CA ALA A 146 -14.38 -16.82 -8.88
C ALA A 146 -14.53 -16.92 -10.40
N VAL A 147 -13.69 -17.75 -11.01
CA VAL A 147 -13.79 -18.14 -12.41
C VAL A 147 -14.07 -19.64 -12.46
N ASP A 148 -15.08 -20.05 -13.21
CA ASP A 148 -15.53 -21.44 -13.30
C ASP A 148 -15.80 -22.09 -11.93
N GLY A 149 -16.36 -21.31 -11.00
CA GLY A 149 -16.74 -21.76 -9.66
C GLY A 149 -15.57 -21.94 -8.68
N VAL A 150 -14.38 -21.40 -9.00
CA VAL A 150 -13.21 -21.44 -8.12
C VAL A 150 -12.66 -20.03 -7.94
N LEU A 151 -12.47 -19.59 -6.69
CA LEU A 151 -11.84 -18.30 -6.38
C LEU A 151 -10.48 -18.21 -7.06
N THR A 152 -10.23 -17.08 -7.70
CA THR A 152 -8.94 -16.85 -8.32
C THR A 152 -7.95 -16.47 -7.23
N ILE A 153 -6.96 -17.34 -6.99
CA ILE A 153 -5.89 -17.10 -6.03
C ILE A 153 -4.58 -17.52 -6.68
N VAL A 154 -3.62 -16.60 -6.73
CA VAL A 154 -2.25 -16.87 -7.18
C VAL A 154 -1.26 -16.48 -6.09
N ARG A 155 -0.13 -17.17 -6.04
CA ARG A 155 0.91 -16.94 -5.03
C ARG A 155 2.28 -16.84 -5.67
N THR A 156 3.18 -16.15 -4.98
CA THR A 156 4.60 -16.12 -5.27
C THR A 156 5.39 -16.49 -4.02
N GLU A 157 6.54 -17.13 -4.22
CA GLU A 157 7.50 -17.45 -3.15
C GLU A 157 8.83 -16.71 -3.34
N ASP A 158 8.98 -15.93 -4.42
CA ASP A 158 10.21 -15.25 -4.81
C ASP A 158 9.99 -13.80 -5.32
N GLY A 159 8.76 -13.29 -5.23
CA GLY A 159 8.35 -11.96 -5.66
C GLY A 159 8.42 -11.74 -7.17
N ARG A 160 8.61 -12.80 -7.97
CA ARG A 160 8.85 -12.71 -9.42
C ARG A 160 8.01 -13.72 -10.21
N ARG A 161 7.83 -14.93 -9.69
CA ARG A 161 7.08 -16.01 -10.34
C ARG A 161 5.78 -16.22 -9.60
N TRP A 162 4.68 -16.15 -10.33
CA TRP A 162 3.34 -16.32 -9.81
C TRP A 162 2.70 -17.57 -10.39
N GLN A 163 1.96 -18.27 -9.54
CA GLN A 163 1.27 -19.50 -9.91
C GLN A 163 -0.05 -19.64 -9.17
N PRO A 164 -1.08 -20.26 -9.77
CA PRO A 164 -2.32 -20.56 -9.06
C PRO A 164 -2.08 -21.31 -7.76
N ALA A 165 -2.82 -20.94 -6.72
CA ALA A 165 -2.83 -21.66 -5.47
C ALA A 165 -3.42 -23.07 -5.66
N ALA A 166 -2.81 -24.06 -5.01
CA ALA A 166 -3.31 -25.42 -5.05
C ALA A 166 -4.49 -25.59 -4.07
N ARG A 167 -5.48 -26.40 -4.45
CA ARG A 167 -6.58 -26.85 -3.58
C ARG A 167 -7.47 -25.71 -3.04
N VAL A 168 -7.79 -24.74 -3.90
CA VAL A 168 -8.83 -23.75 -3.59
C VAL A 168 -10.19 -24.46 -3.58
N PRO A 169 -10.97 -24.39 -2.48
CA PRO A 169 -12.30 -24.98 -2.46
C PRO A 169 -13.22 -24.27 -3.46
N PRO A 170 -14.29 -24.94 -3.92
CA PRO A 170 -15.30 -24.29 -4.76
C PRO A 170 -15.83 -23.02 -4.09
N ALA A 171 -16.05 -22.00 -4.91
CA ALA A 171 -16.75 -20.80 -4.47
C ALA A 171 -18.17 -21.15 -4.06
N LEU A 172 -18.68 -20.45 -3.04
CA LEU A 172 -20.07 -20.56 -2.63
C LEU A 172 -20.95 -19.76 -3.58
N ASP A 173 -22.21 -20.17 -3.70
CA ASP A 173 -23.23 -19.36 -4.37
C ASP A 173 -23.42 -18.04 -3.60
N GLY A 174 -23.50 -16.93 -4.33
CA GLY A 174 -23.72 -15.57 -3.80
C GLY A 174 -25.18 -15.18 -3.67
#